data_AF-A0A238L6V6-F1
#
_entry.id   AF-A0A238L6V6-F1
#
_cell.length_a   1.000
_cell.length_b   1.000
_cell.length_c   1.000
_cell.angle_alpha   90.00
_cell.angle_beta   90.00
_cell.angle_gamma   90.00
#
_symmetry.space_group_name_H-M   'P 1'
#
loop_
_entity.id
_entity.type
_entity.pdbx_description
1 polymer ?
#
loop_
_entity_poly.entity_id
_entity_poly.type
_entity_poly.pdbx_seq_one_letter_code
_entity_poly.pdbx_strand_id
1 'polypeptide(L)'
;MSRGRDATQPTRLVVWGRAAGRCQYANCGEELSGDLITGDLSKNHAYFAHIIASNPDGPRGHPDLSHEKSDDPDNLMLLCDRHHREIDDRNKLDIYTVDTLLEMKRRQEERVARALMDPGAPLAHILRISAAVGDNETTIPRQACARAMIPPFVIADRHPIDISIRGFEHKDSDQGYYQTELANLRKVYDREIRGRFRDGELEHLAVFGFAPIPLLMELGRLLSDLNGVTVFGRHREPYPGWAWPDDSPGLSFQLRKGSPGHKRVALKLAVSAEIADDR
;
A
#
# COMPACT_ATOMS: atom_id res chain seq x y z
N MET A 1 -2.02 43.54 -11.38
CA MET A 1 -1.36 43.85 -10.09
C MET A 1 0.01 43.18 -10.03
N SER A 2 0.93 43.61 -9.17
CA SER A 2 2.22 42.92 -9.01
C SER A 2 2.05 41.58 -8.28
N ARG A 3 3.00 40.66 -8.48
CA ARG A 3 3.09 39.41 -7.72
C ARG A 3 3.33 39.72 -6.23
N GLY A 4 2.73 38.93 -5.34
CA GLY A 4 3.01 38.92 -3.92
C GLY A 4 4.44 38.50 -3.61
N ARG A 5 4.82 38.55 -2.32
CA ARG A 5 6.16 38.15 -1.86
C ARG A 5 6.45 36.68 -2.18
N ASP A 6 7.71 36.37 -2.39
CA ASP A 6 8.14 34.99 -2.50
C ASP A 6 8.11 34.29 -1.15
N ALA A 7 7.91 32.97 -1.18
CA ALA A 7 7.91 32.14 0.02
C ALA A 7 9.26 32.20 0.73
N THR A 8 9.23 32.51 2.02
CA THR A 8 10.42 32.59 2.86
C THR A 8 11.02 31.21 3.09
N GLN A 9 12.28 31.17 3.51
CA GLN A 9 12.95 29.91 3.82
C GLN A 9 12.21 29.08 4.89
N PRO A 10 11.73 29.64 6.02
CA PRO A 10 10.93 28.88 6.99
C PRO A 10 9.67 28.25 6.38
N THR A 11 8.89 29.02 5.61
CA THR A 11 7.70 28.52 4.89
C THR A 11 8.07 27.36 3.96
N ARG A 12 9.13 27.53 3.18
CA ARG A 12 9.63 26.49 2.27
C ARG A 12 10.02 25.22 3.03
N LEU A 13 10.70 25.32 4.16
CA LEU A 13 11.08 24.18 5.00
C LEU A 13 9.86 23.45 5.57
N VAL A 14 8.83 24.18 6.00
CA VAL A 14 7.58 23.58 6.49
C VAL A 14 6.92 22.75 5.37
N VAL A 15 6.79 23.31 4.17
CA VAL A 15 6.21 22.60 3.02
C VAL A 15 7.04 21.37 2.64
N TRP A 16 8.38 21.48 2.63
CA TRP A 16 9.26 20.32 2.40
C TRP A 16 9.07 19.21 3.42
N GLY A 17 9.04 19.57 4.71
CA GLY A 17 8.89 18.61 5.81
C GLY A 17 7.56 17.88 5.74
N ARG A 18 6.46 18.61 5.54
CA ARG A 18 5.11 18.03 5.41
C ARG A 18 4.98 17.14 4.17
N ALA A 19 5.63 17.51 3.07
CA ALA A 19 5.64 16.72 1.85
C ALA A 19 6.61 15.53 1.89
N ALA A 20 7.47 15.42 2.91
CA ALA A 20 8.60 14.47 2.98
C ALA A 20 9.45 14.46 1.69
N GLY A 21 9.65 15.64 1.09
CA GLY A 21 10.40 15.80 -0.15
C GLY A 21 9.82 15.07 -1.37
N ARG A 22 8.52 14.77 -1.35
CA ARG A 22 7.82 14.10 -2.46
C ARG A 22 6.81 15.00 -3.14
N CYS A 23 6.65 14.80 -4.45
CA CYS A 23 5.65 15.51 -5.24
C CYS A 23 4.24 15.25 -4.70
N GLN A 24 3.51 16.33 -4.40
CA GLN A 24 2.18 16.30 -3.80
C GLN A 24 1.04 16.14 -4.81
N TYR A 25 1.35 16.07 -6.11
CA TYR A 25 0.36 15.74 -7.12
C TYR A 25 -0.21 14.34 -6.89
N ALA A 26 -1.53 14.18 -7.08
CA ALA A 26 -2.22 12.91 -6.85
C ALA A 26 -1.55 11.76 -7.62
N ASN A 27 -1.20 10.70 -6.90
CA ASN A 27 -0.56 9.48 -7.43
C ASN A 27 0.85 9.66 -8.04
N CYS A 28 1.50 10.82 -7.88
CA CYS A 28 2.89 10.99 -8.30
C CYS A 28 3.87 10.48 -7.22
N GLY A 29 4.07 11.23 -6.13
CA GLY A 29 4.95 10.84 -5.03
C GLY A 29 6.44 10.68 -5.39
N GLU A 30 6.84 11.21 -6.55
CA GLU A 30 8.24 11.28 -7.01
C GLU A 30 9.12 11.94 -5.94
N GLU A 31 10.35 11.45 -5.78
CA GLU A 31 11.33 11.99 -4.85
C GLU A 31 12.05 13.19 -5.48
N LEU A 32 12.04 14.35 -4.81
CA LEU A 32 12.53 15.61 -5.36
C LEU A 32 13.89 16.04 -4.79
N SER A 33 14.41 15.31 -3.80
CA SER A 33 15.66 15.60 -3.09
C SER A 33 16.87 14.86 -3.67
N GLY A 34 17.02 14.92 -5.00
CA GLY A 34 18.13 14.34 -5.74
C GLY A 34 17.71 13.78 -7.08
N ASP A 35 18.68 13.37 -7.88
CA ASP A 35 18.46 12.64 -9.12
C ASP A 35 18.96 11.21 -8.98
N LEU A 36 18.04 10.27 -8.86
CA LEU A 36 18.36 8.84 -8.73
C LEU A 36 18.87 8.22 -10.04
N ILE A 37 18.62 8.84 -11.20
CA ILE A 37 19.07 8.33 -12.50
C ILE A 37 20.55 8.63 -12.69
N THR A 38 20.97 9.86 -12.39
CA THR A 38 22.38 10.25 -12.46
C THR A 38 23.16 9.94 -11.18
N GLY A 39 22.47 9.66 -10.08
CA GLY A 39 23.06 9.44 -8.76
C GLY A 39 23.47 10.73 -8.04
N ASP A 40 23.11 11.91 -8.58
CA ASP A 40 23.43 13.20 -7.97
C ASP A 40 22.40 13.58 -6.89
N LEU A 41 22.71 13.22 -5.64
CA LEU A 41 21.88 13.51 -4.47
C LEU A 41 21.96 14.97 -3.98
N SER A 42 22.76 15.82 -4.64
CA SER A 42 22.87 17.25 -4.27
C SER A 42 21.79 18.13 -4.91
N LYS A 43 20.97 17.56 -5.80
CA LYS A 43 19.98 18.31 -6.58
C LYS A 43 18.66 18.47 -5.84
N ASN A 44 17.97 19.56 -6.18
CA ASN A 44 16.62 19.86 -5.75
C ASN A 44 15.76 20.10 -7.00
N HIS A 45 14.84 19.18 -7.28
CA HIS A 45 13.94 19.22 -8.43
C HIS A 45 12.54 19.73 -8.09
N ALA A 46 12.34 20.23 -6.87
CA ALA A 46 11.03 20.69 -6.44
C ALA A 46 10.73 22.12 -6.87
N TYR A 47 9.46 22.32 -7.19
CA TYR A 47 8.83 23.61 -7.37
C TYR A 47 7.84 23.83 -6.23
N PHE A 48 7.75 25.07 -5.79
CA PHE A 48 6.72 25.52 -4.86
C PHE A 48 5.62 26.18 -5.68
N ALA A 49 4.53 25.45 -5.90
CA ALA A 49 3.38 25.97 -6.60
C ALA A 49 2.41 26.63 -5.61
N HIS A 50 1.95 27.83 -5.95
CA HIS A 50 0.86 28.48 -5.26
C HIS A 50 -0.48 27.83 -5.66
N ILE A 51 -1.29 27.45 -4.68
CA ILE A 51 -2.65 26.97 -4.92
C ILE A 51 -3.53 28.13 -5.39
N ILE A 52 -3.59 29.20 -4.60
CA ILE A 52 -4.08 30.52 -4.98
C ILE A 52 -2.86 31.32 -5.44
N ALA A 53 -2.81 31.71 -6.72
CA ALA A 53 -1.64 32.37 -7.29
C ALA A 53 -1.22 33.61 -6.48
N SER A 54 0.09 33.82 -6.36
CA SER A 54 0.64 35.02 -5.72
C SER A 54 0.36 36.32 -6.49
N ASN A 55 -0.01 36.24 -7.77
CA ASN A 55 -0.51 37.37 -8.56
C ASN A 55 -2.04 37.26 -8.70
N PRO A 56 -2.82 38.31 -8.37
CA PRO A 56 -4.27 38.35 -8.62
C PRO A 56 -4.67 38.05 -10.08
N ASP A 57 -3.82 38.39 -11.05
CA ASP A 57 -4.05 38.13 -12.49
C ASP A 57 -3.52 36.74 -12.96
N GLY A 58 -3.02 35.94 -12.02
CA GLY A 58 -2.47 34.60 -12.26
C GLY A 58 -3.53 33.50 -12.30
N PRO A 59 -3.13 32.25 -12.63
CA PRO A 59 -3.99 31.07 -12.50
C PRO A 59 -4.60 30.97 -11.08
N ARG A 60 -5.92 30.95 -10.95
CA ARG A 60 -6.61 30.96 -9.63
C ARG A 60 -6.23 32.15 -8.73
N GLY A 61 -5.85 33.29 -9.31
CA GLY A 61 -5.60 34.52 -8.57
C GLY A 61 -6.87 35.03 -7.89
N HIS A 62 -6.71 35.71 -6.75
CA HIS A 62 -7.79 36.30 -5.98
C HIS A 62 -7.40 37.72 -5.55
N PRO A 63 -8.30 38.73 -5.66
CA PRO A 63 -7.97 40.12 -5.34
C PRO A 63 -7.33 40.31 -3.97
N ASP A 64 -7.92 39.70 -2.93
CA ASP A 64 -7.44 39.84 -1.55
C ASP A 64 -6.43 38.75 -1.15
N LEU A 65 -6.76 37.48 -1.40
CA LEU A 65 -5.99 36.33 -0.89
C LEU A 65 -4.64 36.13 -1.60
N SER A 66 -4.46 36.57 -2.85
CA SER A 66 -3.22 36.31 -3.60
C SER A 66 -1.98 36.85 -2.90
N HIS A 67 -2.06 38.05 -2.33
CA HIS A 67 -0.94 38.63 -1.59
C HIS A 67 -0.86 38.10 -0.17
N GLU A 68 -1.99 37.97 0.52
CA GLU A 68 -2.09 37.45 1.88
C GLU A 68 -1.48 36.04 2.01
N LYS A 69 -1.83 35.15 1.07
CA LYS A 69 -1.46 33.74 1.08
C LYS A 69 -0.16 33.42 0.33
N SER A 70 0.55 34.43 -0.18
CA SER A 70 1.74 34.23 -1.02
C SER A 70 2.90 33.54 -0.29
N ASP A 71 2.99 33.68 1.03
CA ASP A 71 4.00 33.07 1.92
C ASP A 71 3.35 32.14 2.97
N ASP A 72 2.14 31.65 2.70
CA ASP A 72 1.42 30.71 3.57
C ASP A 72 1.75 29.26 3.17
N PRO A 73 2.32 28.42 4.07
CA PRO A 73 2.63 27.03 3.76
C PRO A 73 1.39 26.18 3.41
N ASP A 74 0.20 26.58 3.83
CA ASP A 74 -1.05 25.89 3.51
C ASP A 74 -1.50 26.21 2.07
N ASN A 75 -1.05 27.33 1.50
CA ASN A 75 -1.29 27.73 0.11
C ASN A 75 -0.20 27.25 -0.87
N LEU A 76 0.79 26.49 -0.40
CA LEU A 76 1.91 26.04 -1.22
C LEU A 76 1.95 24.52 -1.35
N MET A 77 2.16 24.04 -2.57
CA MET A 77 2.38 22.62 -2.87
C MET A 77 3.80 22.37 -3.36
N LEU A 78 4.40 21.26 -2.95
CA LEU A 78 5.67 20.77 -3.46
C LEU A 78 5.44 19.87 -4.68
N LEU A 79 5.92 20.25 -5.87
CA LEU A 79 5.67 19.53 -7.12
C LEU A 79 6.96 19.29 -7.93
N CYS A 80 7.00 18.23 -8.75
CA CYS A 80 8.02 18.10 -9.79
C CYS A 80 7.71 19.02 -10.97
N ASP A 81 8.70 19.28 -11.85
CA ASP A 81 8.54 20.16 -13.02
C ASP A 81 7.31 19.81 -13.87
N ARG A 82 7.14 18.51 -14.18
CA ARG A 82 6.02 18.02 -14.98
C ARG A 82 4.67 18.43 -14.39
N HIS A 83 4.46 18.17 -13.11
CA HIS A 83 3.16 18.42 -12.47
C HIS A 83 2.97 19.88 -12.08
N HIS A 84 4.04 20.62 -11.81
CA HIS A 84 4.00 22.07 -11.65
C HIS A 84 3.44 22.75 -12.90
N ARG A 85 3.93 22.38 -14.09
CA ARG A 85 3.42 22.90 -15.37
C ARG A 85 1.99 22.46 -15.65
N GLU A 86 1.64 21.22 -15.29
CA GLU A 86 0.31 20.65 -15.52
C GLU A 86 -0.79 21.43 -14.79
N ILE A 87 -0.58 21.80 -13.53
CA ILE A 87 -1.60 22.50 -12.74
C ILE A 87 -1.73 24.00 -13.07
N ASP A 88 -0.73 24.57 -13.72
CA ASP A 88 -0.70 25.99 -14.12
C ASP A 88 -1.22 26.23 -15.55
N ASP A 89 -1.59 25.17 -16.27
CA ASP A 89 -2.24 25.28 -17.57
C ASP A 89 -3.59 25.99 -17.45
N ARG A 90 -3.70 27.17 -18.08
CA ARG A 90 -4.91 28.00 -18.07
C ARG A 90 -6.14 27.32 -18.68
N ASN A 91 -5.94 26.30 -19.51
CA ASN A 91 -7.04 25.52 -20.10
C ASN A 91 -7.62 24.47 -19.15
N LYS A 92 -7.03 24.29 -17.96
CA LYS A 92 -7.40 23.23 -17.00
C LYS A 92 -7.79 23.78 -15.62
N LEU A 93 -8.13 25.07 -15.53
CA LEU A 93 -8.46 25.72 -14.24
C LEU A 93 -9.77 25.21 -13.63
N ASP A 94 -10.66 24.66 -14.45
CA ASP A 94 -11.88 23.96 -14.03
C ASP A 94 -11.59 22.59 -13.42
N ILE A 95 -10.49 21.94 -13.83
CA ILE A 95 -10.01 20.67 -13.29
C ILE A 95 -9.18 20.90 -12.02
N TYR A 96 -8.18 21.76 -12.12
CA TYR A 96 -7.27 22.12 -11.03
C TYR A 96 -7.75 23.39 -10.34
N THR A 97 -8.91 23.28 -9.67
CA THR A 97 -9.47 24.30 -8.80
C THR A 97 -8.66 24.40 -7.50
N VAL A 98 -8.86 25.48 -6.74
CA VAL A 98 -8.25 25.65 -5.39
C VAL A 98 -8.58 24.46 -4.50
N ASP A 99 -9.85 24.04 -4.45
CA ASP A 99 -10.30 22.92 -3.63
C ASP A 99 -9.65 21.59 -4.03
N THR A 100 -9.55 21.32 -5.34
CA THR A 100 -8.88 20.12 -5.85
C THR A 100 -7.42 20.06 -5.39
N LEU A 101 -6.69 21.17 -5.50
CA LEU A 101 -5.27 21.23 -5.12
C LEU A 101 -5.08 21.14 -3.60
N LEU A 102 -5.94 21.81 -2.81
CA LEU A 102 -5.95 21.66 -1.35
C LEU A 102 -6.19 20.21 -0.93
N GLU A 103 -7.12 19.52 -1.57
CA GLU A 103 -7.40 18.11 -1.28
C GLU A 103 -6.22 17.19 -1.67
N MET A 104 -5.56 17.45 -2.79
CA MET A 104 -4.34 16.72 -3.18
C MET A 104 -3.23 16.89 -2.12
N LYS A 105 -2.97 18.13 -1.71
CA LYS A 105 -2.00 18.46 -0.65
C LYS A 105 -2.36 17.75 0.66
N ARG A 106 -3.59 17.94 1.16
CA ARG A 106 -4.08 17.34 2.41
C ARG A 106 -3.92 15.83 2.41
N ARG A 107 -4.36 15.13 1.36
CA ARG A 107 -4.24 13.67 1.24
C ARG A 107 -2.80 13.20 1.32
N GLN A 108 -1.88 13.92 0.70
CA GLN A 108 -0.47 13.55 0.70
C GLN A 108 0.17 13.79 2.07
N GLU A 109 -0.06 14.94 2.68
CA GLU A 109 0.50 15.29 3.99
C GLU A 109 -0.02 14.36 5.09
N GLU A 110 -1.32 14.03 5.09
CA GLU A 110 -1.89 13.05 6.00
C GLU A 110 -1.30 11.65 5.79
N ARG A 111 -1.00 11.28 4.54
CA ARG A 111 -0.35 9.99 4.27
C ARG A 111 1.07 9.95 4.85
N VAL A 112 1.84 11.03 4.72
CA VAL A 112 3.17 11.16 5.33
C VAL A 112 3.06 11.11 6.85
N ALA A 113 2.17 11.90 7.44
CA ALA A 113 1.96 11.94 8.88
C ALA A 113 1.56 10.58 9.45
N ARG A 114 0.63 9.86 8.79
CA ARG A 114 0.25 8.49 9.19
C ARG A 114 1.41 7.51 9.08
N ALA A 115 2.23 7.60 8.03
CA ALA A 115 3.38 6.72 7.85
C ALA A 115 4.49 6.92 8.89
N LEU A 116 4.56 8.09 9.51
CA LEU A 116 5.56 8.46 10.51
C LEU A 116 4.97 8.59 11.92
N MET A 117 3.73 8.15 12.12
CA MET A 117 2.99 8.33 13.37
C MET A 117 3.61 7.55 14.53
N ASP A 118 4.11 6.34 14.26
CA ASP A 118 4.76 5.47 15.25
C ASP A 118 6.25 5.29 14.90
N PRO A 119 7.16 6.00 15.60
CA PRO A 119 8.60 5.82 15.43
C PRO A 119 9.11 4.43 15.82
N GLY A 120 8.33 3.66 16.59
CA GLY A 120 8.65 2.30 17.02
C GLY A 120 8.03 1.22 16.15
N ALA A 121 7.37 1.58 15.05
CA ALA A 121 6.70 0.63 14.17
C ALA A 121 7.71 -0.41 13.63
N PRO A 122 7.46 -1.72 13.80
CA PRO A 122 8.37 -2.76 13.37
C PRO A 122 8.56 -2.79 11.85
N LEU A 123 9.75 -3.20 11.42
CA LEU A 123 10.05 -3.46 10.01
C LEU A 123 9.38 -4.75 9.57
N ALA A 124 8.57 -4.67 8.51
CA ALA A 124 7.92 -5.84 7.93
C ALA A 124 8.22 -5.99 6.44
N HIS A 125 8.51 -7.23 6.04
CA HIS A 125 8.68 -7.63 4.66
C HIS A 125 7.35 -8.06 4.07
N ILE A 126 7.05 -7.58 2.86
CA ILE A 126 5.84 -7.98 2.13
C ILE A 126 6.08 -9.37 1.54
N LEU A 127 5.27 -10.35 1.94
CA LEU A 127 5.17 -11.66 1.31
C LEU A 127 3.85 -11.75 0.54
N ARG A 128 3.92 -11.91 -0.78
CA ARG A 128 2.73 -12.12 -1.62
C ARG A 128 2.70 -13.55 -2.14
N ILE A 129 1.55 -14.21 -2.00
CA ILE A 129 1.26 -15.47 -2.69
C ILE A 129 0.06 -15.30 -3.61
N SER A 130 0.26 -15.62 -4.89
CA SER A 130 -0.78 -15.49 -5.92
C SER A 130 -0.83 -16.74 -6.78
N ALA A 131 -2.02 -17.32 -6.94
CA ALA A 131 -2.30 -18.41 -7.87
C ALA A 131 -3.72 -18.23 -8.46
N ALA A 132 -3.96 -18.76 -9.66
CA ALA A 132 -5.30 -18.80 -10.22
C ALA A 132 -6.24 -19.66 -9.35
N VAL A 133 -7.52 -19.27 -9.28
CA VAL A 133 -8.58 -20.04 -8.60
C VAL A 133 -9.73 -20.23 -9.58
N GLY A 134 -9.92 -21.46 -10.06
CA GLY A 134 -10.71 -21.73 -11.26
C GLY A 134 -10.21 -20.90 -12.45
N ASP A 135 -11.10 -20.17 -13.12
CA ASP A 135 -10.75 -19.31 -14.26
C ASP A 135 -10.36 -17.88 -13.86
N ASN A 136 -10.24 -17.58 -12.56
CA ASN A 136 -9.90 -16.24 -12.08
C ASN A 136 -8.40 -16.12 -11.80
N GLU A 137 -7.70 -15.31 -12.60
CA GLU A 137 -6.39 -14.81 -12.22
C GLU A 137 -6.51 -13.62 -11.27
N THR A 138 -5.60 -13.52 -10.30
CA THR A 138 -5.56 -12.39 -9.39
C THR A 138 -4.15 -11.89 -9.21
N THR A 139 -3.98 -10.60 -9.44
CA THR A 139 -2.78 -9.86 -9.06
C THR A 139 -3.01 -9.20 -7.71
N ILE A 140 -2.00 -9.24 -6.85
CA ILE A 140 -1.96 -8.49 -5.59
C ILE A 140 -1.05 -7.27 -5.81
N PRO A 141 -1.55 -6.05 -6.03
CA PRO A 141 -0.69 -4.91 -6.33
C PRO A 141 0.18 -4.53 -5.13
N ARG A 142 1.49 -4.32 -5.33
CA ARG A 142 2.43 -3.91 -4.26
C ARG A 142 1.95 -2.66 -3.51
N GLN A 143 1.38 -1.69 -4.24
CA GLN A 143 0.84 -0.46 -3.64
C GLN A 143 -0.39 -0.73 -2.75
N ALA A 144 -1.15 -1.79 -2.99
CA ALA A 144 -2.25 -2.19 -2.10
C ALA A 144 -1.70 -2.77 -0.80
N CYS A 145 -0.67 -3.63 -0.88
CA CYS A 145 0.03 -4.15 0.30
C CYS A 145 0.63 -3.03 1.16
N ALA A 146 1.40 -2.14 0.52
CA ALA A 146 2.04 -1.02 1.20
C ALA A 146 1.03 -0.10 1.92
N ARG A 147 -0.15 0.11 1.34
CA ARG A 147 -1.21 0.91 1.97
C ARG A 147 -1.83 0.20 3.17
N ALA A 148 -1.99 -1.12 3.12
CA ALA A 148 -2.62 -1.88 4.20
C ALA A 148 -1.72 -2.02 5.43
N MET A 149 -0.40 -2.00 5.24
CA MET A 149 0.59 -2.12 6.33
C MET A 149 0.74 -0.86 7.20
N ILE A 150 0.29 0.30 6.72
CA ILE A 150 0.49 1.58 7.40
C ILE A 150 -0.79 1.94 8.18
N PRO A 151 -0.71 2.40 9.45
CA PRO A 151 0.50 2.71 10.22
C PRO A 151 1.24 1.58 10.98
N PRO A 152 0.72 0.35 11.19
CA PRO A 152 1.38 -0.59 12.12
C PRO A 152 2.81 -1.02 11.76
N PHE A 153 3.24 -0.85 10.51
CA PHE A 153 4.54 -1.33 10.04
C PHE A 153 5.27 -0.31 9.16
N VAL A 154 6.60 -0.36 9.23
CA VAL A 154 7.49 0.23 8.22
C VAL A 154 7.87 -0.86 7.21
N ILE A 155 7.83 -0.53 5.93
CA ILE A 155 8.18 -1.49 4.86
C ILE A 155 9.70 -1.68 4.84
N ALA A 156 10.14 -2.90 5.13
CA ALA A 156 11.56 -3.23 5.27
C ALA A 156 12.34 -3.21 3.95
N ASP A 157 11.75 -3.70 2.87
CA ASP A 157 12.36 -3.77 1.53
C ASP A 157 11.44 -3.18 0.46
N ARG A 158 12.04 -2.53 -0.54
CA ARG A 158 11.34 -2.07 -1.75
C ARG A 158 10.75 -3.23 -2.54
N HIS A 159 11.38 -4.40 -2.52
CA HIS A 159 10.95 -5.58 -3.26
C HIS A 159 10.19 -6.56 -2.37
N PRO A 160 8.94 -6.92 -2.72
CA PRO A 160 8.23 -7.98 -2.02
C PRO A 160 8.86 -9.35 -2.32
N ILE A 161 8.72 -10.28 -1.37
CA ILE A 161 8.95 -11.70 -1.60
C ILE A 161 7.70 -12.23 -2.31
N ASP A 162 7.86 -12.66 -3.57
CA ASP A 162 6.77 -13.12 -4.41
C ASP A 162 6.78 -14.63 -4.60
N ILE A 163 5.70 -15.28 -4.17
CA ILE A 163 5.39 -16.69 -4.48
C ILE A 163 4.26 -16.68 -5.52
N SER A 164 4.64 -16.64 -6.80
CA SER A 164 3.68 -16.58 -7.91
C SER A 164 3.62 -17.93 -8.61
N ILE A 165 2.48 -18.60 -8.51
CA ILE A 165 2.17 -19.82 -9.26
C ILE A 165 1.46 -19.36 -10.52
N ARG A 166 2.23 -19.17 -11.61
CA ARG A 166 1.74 -18.62 -12.88
C ARG A 166 1.57 -19.72 -13.91
N GLY A 167 0.48 -19.64 -14.67
CA GLY A 167 0.27 -20.44 -15.88
C GLY A 167 -1.18 -20.92 -16.01
N PHE A 168 -1.83 -20.57 -17.12
CA PHE A 168 -3.14 -21.10 -17.51
C PHE A 168 -3.10 -22.59 -17.89
N GLU A 169 -1.90 -23.14 -18.04
CA GLU A 169 -1.69 -24.54 -18.47
C GLU A 169 -1.93 -25.55 -17.36
N HIS A 170 -1.96 -25.10 -16.09
CA HIS A 170 -2.18 -25.97 -14.94
C HIS A 170 -3.20 -25.38 -13.96
N LYS A 171 -4.41 -25.92 -13.98
CA LYS A 171 -5.52 -25.48 -13.14
C LYS A 171 -5.57 -26.24 -11.83
N ASP A 172 -6.18 -25.62 -10.82
CA ASP A 172 -6.44 -26.24 -9.51
C ASP A 172 -7.38 -27.46 -9.57
N SER A 173 -8.08 -27.65 -10.70
CA SER A 173 -8.85 -28.83 -11.05
C SER A 173 -8.02 -29.99 -11.61
N ASP A 174 -6.78 -29.76 -12.01
CA ASP A 174 -5.99 -30.76 -12.73
C ASP A 174 -5.44 -31.82 -11.78
N GLN A 175 -5.36 -33.05 -12.28
CA GLN A 175 -4.76 -34.15 -11.54
C GLN A 175 -3.27 -33.84 -11.27
N GLY A 176 -2.86 -33.92 -10.00
CA GLY A 176 -1.49 -33.67 -9.59
C GLY A 176 -1.14 -32.22 -9.28
N TYR A 177 -2.05 -31.25 -9.53
CA TYR A 177 -1.83 -29.83 -9.26
C TYR A 177 -1.32 -29.57 -7.86
N TYR A 178 -2.09 -30.00 -6.86
CA TYR A 178 -1.71 -29.76 -5.46
C TYR A 178 -0.40 -30.46 -5.09
N GLN A 179 -0.11 -31.64 -5.63
CA GLN A 179 1.14 -32.33 -5.33
C GLN A 179 2.35 -31.53 -5.84
N THR A 180 2.28 -31.05 -7.07
CA THR A 180 3.32 -30.24 -7.71
C THR A 180 3.47 -28.89 -7.02
N GLU A 181 2.38 -28.16 -6.84
CA GLU A 181 2.43 -26.79 -6.32
C GLU A 181 2.74 -26.72 -4.82
N LEU A 182 2.33 -27.72 -4.02
CA LEU A 182 2.78 -27.81 -2.63
C LEU A 182 4.28 -28.11 -2.54
N ALA A 183 4.82 -28.94 -3.44
CA ALA A 183 6.26 -29.21 -3.48
C ALA A 183 7.05 -27.96 -3.92
N ASN A 184 6.54 -27.20 -4.90
CA ASN A 184 7.14 -25.94 -5.33
C ASN A 184 7.10 -24.88 -4.22
N LEU A 185 5.96 -24.72 -3.55
CA LEU A 185 5.79 -23.81 -2.41
C LEU A 185 6.83 -24.07 -1.31
N ARG A 186 7.04 -25.34 -0.94
CA ARG A 186 8.04 -25.74 0.06
C ARG A 186 9.47 -25.36 -0.36
N LYS A 187 9.82 -25.59 -1.64
CA LYS A 187 11.15 -25.22 -2.17
C LYS A 187 11.37 -23.71 -2.14
N VAL A 188 10.36 -22.93 -2.52
CA VAL A 188 10.43 -21.46 -2.51
C VAL A 188 10.54 -20.95 -1.08
N TYR A 189 9.74 -21.49 -0.15
CA TYR A 189 9.84 -21.14 1.28
C TYR A 189 11.23 -21.43 1.84
N ASP A 190 11.81 -22.60 1.55
CA ASP A 190 13.14 -22.98 2.04
C ASP A 190 14.23 -22.02 1.52
N ARG A 191 14.11 -21.59 0.27
CA ARG A 191 15.07 -20.69 -0.39
C ARG A 191 14.92 -19.24 0.04
N GLU A 192 13.70 -18.71 0.08
CA GLU A 192 13.43 -17.27 0.23
C GLU A 192 13.13 -16.85 1.67
N ILE A 193 12.68 -17.78 2.52
CA ILE A 193 12.13 -17.45 3.85
C ILE A 193 12.92 -18.14 4.96
N ARG A 194 13.04 -19.47 4.95
CA ARG A 194 13.60 -20.23 6.08
C ARG A 194 15.01 -19.76 6.48
N GLY A 195 15.90 -19.59 5.49
CA GLY A 195 17.28 -19.15 5.73
C GLY A 195 17.34 -17.74 6.32
N ARG A 196 16.74 -16.78 5.62
CA ARG A 196 16.73 -15.37 5.99
C ARG A 196 16.07 -15.11 7.35
N PHE A 197 15.02 -15.86 7.68
CA PHE A 197 14.41 -15.79 9.00
C PHE A 197 15.35 -16.27 10.11
N ARG A 198 15.99 -17.44 9.92
CA ARG A 198 16.97 -17.97 10.88
C ARG A 198 18.16 -17.05 11.08
N ASP A 199 18.56 -16.34 10.03
CA ASP A 199 19.68 -15.41 10.04
C ASP A 199 19.29 -14.03 10.62
N GLY A 200 18.02 -13.84 11.01
CA GLY A 200 17.49 -12.61 11.61
C GLY A 200 17.18 -11.49 10.61
N GLU A 201 17.26 -11.75 9.31
CA GLU A 201 16.98 -10.76 8.26
C GLU A 201 15.48 -10.52 8.06
N LEU A 202 14.63 -11.48 8.44
CA LEU A 202 13.17 -11.37 8.35
C LEU A 202 12.56 -11.30 9.75
N GLU A 203 12.52 -10.11 10.33
CA GLU A 203 11.93 -9.88 11.67
C GLU A 203 10.41 -10.04 11.68
N HIS A 204 9.73 -9.50 10.66
CA HIS A 204 8.28 -9.59 10.53
C HIS A 204 7.84 -9.78 9.07
N LEU A 205 6.83 -10.62 8.85
CA LEU A 205 6.22 -10.88 7.54
C LEU A 205 4.78 -10.35 7.50
N ALA A 206 4.52 -9.44 6.57
CA ALA A 206 3.19 -9.02 6.18
C ALA A 206 2.72 -9.87 4.99
N VAL A 207 1.82 -10.83 5.26
CA VAL A 207 1.42 -11.86 4.30
C VAL A 207 0.13 -11.49 3.60
N PHE A 208 0.18 -11.45 2.27
CA PHE A 208 -0.95 -11.18 1.39
C PHE A 208 -1.19 -12.38 0.48
N GLY A 209 -2.31 -13.07 0.67
CA GLY A 209 -2.60 -14.31 -0.04
C GLY A 209 -3.84 -14.25 -0.92
N PHE A 210 -3.70 -14.70 -2.16
CA PHE A 210 -4.80 -15.01 -3.06
C PHE A 210 -4.46 -16.25 -3.89
N ALA A 211 -4.81 -17.42 -3.37
CA ALA A 211 -4.51 -18.73 -3.96
C ALA A 211 -5.53 -19.77 -3.47
N PRO A 212 -5.60 -20.97 -4.08
CA PRO A 212 -6.40 -22.08 -3.56
C PRO A 212 -6.14 -22.36 -2.08
N ILE A 213 -7.21 -22.68 -1.34
CA ILE A 213 -7.18 -22.90 0.12
C ILE A 213 -6.05 -23.86 0.55
N PRO A 214 -5.82 -25.02 -0.10
CA PRO A 214 -4.74 -25.94 0.31
C PRO A 214 -3.35 -25.33 0.29
N LEU A 215 -3.06 -24.45 -0.69
CA LEU A 215 -1.75 -23.78 -0.78
C LEU A 215 -1.59 -22.73 0.32
N LEU A 216 -2.65 -21.97 0.63
CA LEU A 216 -2.64 -21.01 1.74
C LEU A 216 -2.51 -21.72 3.10
N MET A 217 -3.16 -22.87 3.28
CA MET A 217 -3.02 -23.69 4.49
C MET A 217 -1.59 -24.21 4.65
N GLU A 218 -0.98 -24.72 3.58
CA GLU A 218 0.41 -25.19 3.64
C GLU A 218 1.39 -24.05 3.90
N LEU A 219 1.19 -22.87 3.29
CA LEU A 219 1.99 -21.70 3.61
C LEU A 219 1.85 -21.32 5.09
N GLY A 220 0.62 -21.29 5.61
CA GLY A 220 0.36 -21.05 7.03
C GLY A 220 1.07 -22.06 7.94
N ARG A 221 1.08 -23.34 7.57
CA ARG A 221 1.81 -24.40 8.29
C ARG A 221 3.34 -24.22 8.22
N LEU A 222 3.87 -23.70 7.11
CA LEU A 222 5.31 -23.41 6.98
C LEU A 222 5.69 -22.15 7.78
N LEU A 223 4.78 -21.20 7.93
CA LEU A 223 4.99 -19.96 8.67
C LEU A 223 4.73 -20.09 10.18
N SER A 224 4.07 -21.16 10.65
CA SER A 224 3.66 -21.30 12.07
C SER A 224 4.82 -21.32 13.06
N ASP A 225 6.01 -21.68 12.59
CA ASP A 225 7.23 -21.74 13.40
C ASP A 225 7.96 -20.38 13.48
N LEU A 226 7.44 -19.36 12.78
CA LEU A 226 8.02 -18.03 12.71
C LEU A 226 7.30 -17.07 13.68
N ASN A 227 8.06 -16.42 14.54
CA ASN A 227 7.58 -15.24 15.25
C ASN A 227 7.42 -14.07 14.26
N GLY A 228 6.42 -13.20 14.47
CA GLY A 228 6.27 -11.99 13.65
C GLY A 228 5.61 -12.22 12.29
N VAL A 229 4.42 -12.81 12.25
CA VAL A 229 3.63 -12.94 11.01
C VAL A 229 2.28 -12.23 11.18
N THR A 230 1.94 -11.34 10.26
CA THR A 230 0.62 -10.72 10.18
C THR A 230 -0.01 -11.02 8.83
N VAL A 231 -1.21 -11.60 8.86
CA VAL A 231 -1.97 -11.91 7.66
C VAL A 231 -2.90 -10.75 7.33
N PHE A 232 -2.75 -10.21 6.13
CA PHE A 232 -3.67 -9.23 5.56
C PHE A 232 -4.60 -9.97 4.61
N GLY A 233 -5.86 -10.13 5.01
CA GLY A 233 -6.88 -10.76 4.18
C GLY A 233 -7.51 -9.78 3.21
N ARG A 234 -7.83 -10.22 1.98
CA ARG A 234 -8.62 -9.39 1.05
C ARG A 234 -10.09 -9.40 1.47
N HIS A 235 -10.67 -8.23 1.73
CA HIS A 235 -12.12 -8.08 1.87
C HIS A 235 -12.71 -7.45 0.61
N ARG A 236 -14.01 -7.71 0.37
CA ARG A 236 -14.72 -7.25 -0.83
C ARG A 236 -15.63 -6.06 -0.57
N GLU A 237 -16.17 -5.95 0.65
CA GLU A 237 -17.15 -4.95 1.03
C GLU A 237 -16.71 -4.23 2.31
N PRO A 238 -17.20 -3.01 2.57
CA PRO A 238 -17.92 -2.14 1.61
C PRO A 238 -16.98 -1.57 0.53
N TYR A 239 -15.69 -1.48 0.81
CA TYR A 239 -14.66 -1.03 -0.14
C TYR A 239 -13.59 -2.11 -0.29
N PRO A 240 -13.37 -2.70 -1.48
CA PRO A 240 -12.39 -3.76 -1.64
C PRO A 240 -10.98 -3.34 -1.21
N GLY A 241 -10.35 -4.13 -0.35
CA GLY A 241 -9.06 -3.76 0.25
C GLY A 241 -8.38 -4.92 0.95
N TRP A 242 -7.26 -4.60 1.60
CA TRP A 242 -6.47 -5.54 2.41
C TRP A 242 -6.33 -5.08 3.86
N ALA A 243 -6.79 -3.87 4.19
CA ALA A 243 -6.83 -3.35 5.55
C ALA A 243 -8.25 -3.56 6.08
N TRP A 244 -8.40 -4.45 7.05
CA TRP A 244 -9.69 -4.68 7.68
C TRP A 244 -10.04 -3.47 8.57
N PRO A 245 -11.31 -3.02 8.57
CA PRO A 245 -11.72 -1.84 9.32
C PRO A 245 -11.83 -2.04 10.84
N ASP A 246 -11.65 -3.27 11.35
CA ASP A 246 -11.80 -3.66 12.77
C ASP A 246 -13.05 -3.08 13.46
N ASP A 247 -14.13 -2.92 12.70
CA ASP A 247 -15.36 -2.21 13.09
C ASP A 247 -16.50 -3.14 13.51
N SER A 248 -16.22 -4.44 13.63
CA SER A 248 -17.23 -5.49 13.83
C SER A 248 -16.92 -6.35 15.06
N PRO A 249 -17.96 -6.88 15.75
CA PRO A 249 -17.76 -7.82 16.85
C PRO A 249 -16.98 -9.06 16.39
N GLY A 250 -16.20 -9.65 17.30
CA GLY A 250 -15.51 -10.90 17.03
C GLY A 250 -16.46 -12.03 16.61
N LEU A 251 -15.98 -12.91 15.72
CA LEU A 251 -16.74 -14.07 15.28
C LEU A 251 -16.93 -15.07 16.43
N SER A 252 -18.14 -15.61 16.57
CA SER A 252 -18.42 -16.74 17.46
C SER A 252 -18.58 -18.02 16.64
N PHE A 253 -17.91 -19.09 17.07
CA PHE A 253 -17.96 -20.38 16.40
C PHE A 253 -18.77 -21.38 17.23
N GLN A 254 -19.60 -22.17 16.55
CA GLN A 254 -20.28 -23.32 17.15
C GLN A 254 -19.48 -24.59 16.85
N LEU A 255 -19.04 -25.30 17.89
CA LEU A 255 -18.40 -26.60 17.74
C LEU A 255 -19.44 -27.71 17.71
N ARG A 256 -19.53 -28.42 16.58
CA ARG A 256 -20.32 -29.66 16.46
C ARG A 256 -19.38 -30.85 16.38
N LYS A 257 -19.48 -31.77 17.33
CA LYS A 257 -18.69 -33.01 17.34
C LYS A 257 -19.41 -34.06 16.50
N GLY A 258 -18.64 -34.73 15.63
CA GLY A 258 -19.13 -35.90 14.92
C GLY A 258 -19.28 -37.12 15.84
N SER A 259 -19.84 -38.20 15.30
CA SER A 259 -20.00 -39.48 16.01
C SER A 259 -18.65 -40.03 16.48
N PRO A 260 -18.57 -40.62 17.69
CA PRO A 260 -17.34 -41.21 18.21
C PRO A 260 -16.99 -42.53 17.51
N GLY A 261 -15.74 -42.99 17.67
CA GLY A 261 -15.31 -44.34 17.26
C GLY A 261 -14.67 -44.46 15.86
N HIS A 262 -14.54 -43.35 15.12
CA HIS A 262 -13.89 -43.36 13.81
C HIS A 262 -12.38 -43.09 13.91
N LYS A 263 -11.58 -43.81 13.11
CA LYS A 263 -10.12 -43.60 12.99
C LYS A 263 -9.73 -42.40 12.13
N ARG A 264 -10.66 -41.92 11.28
CA ARG A 264 -10.49 -40.75 10.43
C ARG A 264 -11.66 -39.82 10.70
N VAL A 265 -11.37 -38.54 10.85
CA VAL A 265 -12.36 -37.49 11.10
C VAL A 265 -12.23 -36.42 10.03
N ALA A 266 -13.36 -35.85 9.61
CA ALA A 266 -13.37 -34.65 8.78
C ALA A 266 -13.49 -33.42 9.68
N LEU A 267 -12.67 -32.40 9.43
CA LEU A 267 -12.82 -31.09 10.04
C LEU A 267 -13.55 -30.19 9.05
N LYS A 268 -14.73 -29.71 9.44
CA LYS A 268 -15.55 -28.79 8.65
C LYS A 268 -15.48 -27.39 9.26
N LEU A 269 -14.97 -26.43 8.51
CA LEU A 269 -14.89 -25.02 8.90
C LEU A 269 -15.80 -24.19 8.00
N ALA A 270 -16.90 -23.68 8.56
CA ALA A 270 -17.87 -22.84 7.87
C ALA A 270 -17.88 -21.46 8.53
N VAL A 271 -17.43 -20.44 7.80
CA VAL A 271 -17.28 -19.06 8.33
C VAL A 271 -18.37 -18.15 7.78
N SER A 272 -18.51 -18.09 6.46
CA SER A 272 -19.43 -17.18 5.76
C SER A 272 -20.53 -17.90 4.97
N ALA A 273 -20.50 -19.23 4.90
CA ALA A 273 -21.49 -20.06 4.21
C ALA A 273 -21.54 -21.46 4.84
N GLU A 274 -22.71 -22.09 4.81
CA GLU A 274 -22.90 -23.44 5.30
C GLU A 274 -22.26 -24.47 4.34
N ILE A 275 -21.61 -25.47 4.91
CA ILE A 275 -21.08 -26.62 4.17
C ILE A 275 -21.98 -27.81 4.52
N ALA A 276 -22.67 -28.35 3.52
CA ALA A 276 -23.53 -29.51 3.68
C ALA A 276 -22.72 -30.79 3.99
N ASP A 277 -23.29 -31.72 4.76
CA ASP A 277 -22.62 -32.96 5.20
C ASP A 277 -22.50 -34.01 4.08
N ASP A 278 -23.19 -33.81 2.95
CA ASP A 278 -23.21 -34.70 1.79
C ASP A 278 -22.13 -34.37 0.73
N ARG A 279 -21.29 -33.37 1.01
CA ARG A 279 -20.17 -32.96 0.14
C ARG A 279 -18.85 -33.67 0.43
#